data_AF-A0A746C444-F1
#
_entry.id   AF-A0A746C444-F1
#
_cell.length_a   1.000
_cell.length_b   1.000
_cell.length_c   1.000
_cell.angle_alpha   90.00
_cell.angle_beta   90.00
_cell.angle_gamma   90.00
#
_symmetry.space_group_name_H-M   'P 1'
#
loop_
_entity.id
_entity.type
_entity.pdbx_description
1 polymer ?
#
loop_
_entity_poly.entity_id
_entity_poly.type
_entity_poly.pdbx_seq_one_letter_code
_entity_poly.pdbx_strand_id
1 'polypeptide(L)'
;MMKNDILITGGHIIDPARNINEINNLRIINDIIVDADKYPVTSETRIIHADGMIVTPGLIDYHAHVFYDATEGGVRPDMYMPPNGVTTVVDAGSAGTANFDAFYRTVICASKVRIKAFLTVSPPGQTWSQENYDPDNIDENKIHALFRQYRNVLQGLKLKVQTEDIAEYGLKPLTESLRIANDLRCPVAIHSTHPVVPMKELVSLLRRGDIIAHAFHGKGSTILTDEGAVLAEVRQARERGVIFDAANGRSHFSMNTARRAIANGFLPDIISSDLSTITKLAWPVYALPWILSK
;
A
#
# COMPACT_ATOMS: atom_id res chain seq x y z
N MET A 1 18.67 32.74 -9.50
CA MET A 1 17.50 32.16 -10.18
C MET A 1 16.74 31.31 -9.18
N MET A 2 15.41 31.44 -9.14
CA MET A 2 14.57 30.50 -8.39
C MET A 2 14.55 29.18 -9.14
N LYS A 3 14.90 28.07 -8.48
CA LYS A 3 14.86 26.74 -9.09
C LYS A 3 13.39 26.27 -9.06
N ASN A 4 12.93 25.61 -10.13
CA ASN A 4 11.59 25.01 -10.20
C ASN A 4 10.47 25.99 -9.81
N ASP A 5 10.36 27.09 -10.55
CA ASP A 5 9.33 28.12 -10.36
C ASP A 5 8.06 27.80 -11.19
N ILE A 6 7.07 27.14 -10.59
CA ILE A 6 5.86 26.63 -11.27
C ILE A 6 4.62 27.27 -10.65
N LEU A 7 3.76 27.88 -11.47
CA LEU A 7 2.44 28.37 -11.07
C LEU A 7 1.36 27.53 -11.75
N ILE A 8 0.56 26.83 -10.95
CA ILE A 8 -0.65 26.13 -11.39
C ILE A 8 -1.82 27.07 -11.18
N THR A 9 -2.62 27.31 -12.21
CA THR A 9 -3.71 28.31 -12.19
C THR A 9 -5.08 27.66 -12.36
N GLY A 10 -6.08 28.18 -11.65
CA GLY A 10 -7.50 27.81 -11.83
C GLY A 10 -7.85 26.36 -11.46
N GLY A 11 -6.96 25.65 -10.75
CA GLY A 11 -7.14 24.25 -10.43
C GLY A 11 -8.11 24.03 -9.26
N HIS A 12 -8.82 22.90 -9.28
CA HIS A 12 -9.59 22.42 -8.13
C HIS A 12 -8.64 21.73 -7.15
N ILE A 13 -8.16 22.50 -6.17
CA ILE A 13 -7.18 22.03 -5.19
C ILE A 13 -7.91 21.22 -4.10
N ILE A 14 -7.51 19.96 -3.95
CA ILE A 14 -8.00 19.05 -2.91
C ILE A 14 -6.82 18.59 -2.07
N ASP A 15 -6.76 19.02 -0.80
CA ASP A 15 -5.77 18.57 0.18
C ASP A 15 -6.49 18.19 1.49
N PRO A 16 -6.78 16.88 1.68
CA PRO A 16 -7.46 16.39 2.87
C PRO A 16 -6.69 16.65 4.17
N ALA A 17 -5.35 16.68 4.15
CA ALA A 17 -4.54 16.88 5.35
C ALA A 17 -4.64 18.31 5.89
N ARG A 18 -4.97 19.27 5.00
CA ARG A 18 -5.17 20.68 5.32
C ARG A 18 -6.63 21.12 5.26
N ASN A 19 -7.54 20.18 4.98
CA ASN A 19 -8.97 20.43 4.77
C ASN A 19 -9.25 21.49 3.67
N ILE A 20 -8.52 21.41 2.56
CA ILE A 20 -8.67 22.30 1.39
C ILE A 20 -9.49 21.59 0.32
N ASN A 21 -10.50 22.28 -0.20
CA ASN A 21 -11.34 21.84 -1.31
C ASN A 21 -11.93 23.09 -2.01
N GLU A 22 -11.16 23.71 -2.91
CA GLU A 22 -11.52 24.99 -3.53
C GLU A 22 -10.88 25.16 -4.91
N ILE A 23 -11.40 26.12 -5.70
CA ILE A 23 -10.74 26.56 -6.93
C ILE A 23 -9.73 27.64 -6.56
N ASN A 24 -8.44 27.40 -6.79
CA ASN A 24 -7.38 28.35 -6.46
C ASN A 24 -6.11 28.11 -7.28
N ASN A 25 -5.13 28.99 -7.13
CA ASN A 25 -3.79 28.88 -7.70
C ASN A 25 -2.83 28.20 -6.71
N LEU A 26 -1.87 27.44 -7.23
CA LEU A 26 -0.82 26.80 -6.43
C LEU A 26 0.55 27.15 -6.99
N ARG A 27 1.47 27.56 -6.11
CA ARG A 27 2.81 27.98 -6.49
C ARG A 27 3.87 27.07 -5.88
N ILE A 28 4.83 26.64 -6.70
CA ILE A 28 5.98 25.84 -6.29
C ILE A 28 7.23 26.64 -6.59
N ILE A 29 8.10 26.82 -5.59
CA ILE A 29 9.40 27.47 -5.70
C ILE A 29 10.41 26.65 -4.90
N ASN A 30 11.55 26.31 -5.51
CA ASN A 30 12.62 25.50 -4.90
C ASN A 30 12.08 24.21 -4.26
N ASP A 31 11.17 23.52 -4.95
CA ASP A 31 10.54 22.26 -4.52
C ASP A 31 9.61 22.39 -3.29
N ILE A 32 9.20 23.61 -2.93
CA ILE A 32 8.30 23.90 -1.81
C ILE A 32 7.03 24.58 -2.33
N ILE A 33 5.87 24.19 -1.78
CA ILE A 33 4.60 24.88 -2.02
C ILE A 33 4.58 26.19 -1.24
N VAL A 34 4.38 27.29 -1.95
CA VAL A 34 4.30 28.64 -1.38
C VAL A 34 2.96 29.29 -1.71
N ASP A 35 2.65 30.35 -0.98
CA ASP A 35 1.50 31.21 -1.25
C ASP A 35 1.70 31.94 -2.59
N ALA A 36 0.81 31.70 -3.55
CA ALA A 36 0.95 32.20 -4.92
C ALA A 36 0.95 33.73 -4.99
N ASP A 37 0.20 34.39 -4.12
CA ASP A 37 0.03 35.86 -4.15
C ASP A 37 1.24 36.61 -3.55
N LYS A 38 2.13 35.89 -2.84
CA LYS A 38 3.32 36.48 -2.20
C LYS A 38 4.51 36.64 -3.12
N TYR A 39 4.47 36.09 -4.33
CA TYR A 39 5.61 36.10 -5.25
C TYR A 39 5.18 36.61 -6.62
N PRO A 40 5.90 37.59 -7.20
CA PRO A 40 5.58 38.06 -8.54
C PRO A 40 5.81 36.95 -9.58
N VAL A 41 4.94 36.90 -10.58
CA VAL A 41 5.15 36.09 -11.78
C VAL A 41 6.22 36.76 -12.64
N THR A 42 7.20 35.98 -13.08
CA THR A 42 8.32 36.46 -13.91
C THR A 42 8.37 35.72 -15.25
N SER A 43 9.26 36.11 -16.16
CA SER A 43 9.47 35.38 -17.42
C SER A 43 9.98 33.94 -17.22
N GLU A 44 10.60 33.65 -16.08
CA GLU A 44 11.12 32.31 -15.73
C GLU A 44 10.04 31.41 -15.12
N THR A 45 8.88 31.98 -14.81
CA THR A 45 7.76 31.24 -14.22
C THR A 45 7.11 30.33 -15.25
N ARG A 46 7.16 29.02 -14.99
CA ARG A 46 6.39 28.05 -15.75
C ARG A 46 4.92 28.07 -15.30
N ILE A 47 4.02 28.47 -16.18
CA ILE A 47 2.58 28.47 -15.92
C ILE A 47 1.94 27.18 -16.43
N ILE A 48 1.09 26.58 -15.60
CA ILE A 48 0.24 25.44 -15.94
C ILE A 48 -1.22 25.88 -15.73
N HIS A 49 -2.03 25.81 -16.78
CA HIS A 49 -3.46 26.08 -16.70
C HIS A 49 -4.21 24.79 -16.35
N ALA A 50 -4.90 24.79 -15.23
CA ALA A 50 -5.56 23.62 -14.65
C ALA A 50 -7.07 23.84 -14.48
N ASP A 51 -7.65 24.78 -15.23
CA ASP A 51 -9.10 25.05 -15.21
C ASP A 51 -9.91 23.78 -15.47
N GLY A 52 -10.83 23.46 -14.56
CA GLY A 52 -11.63 22.24 -14.62
C GLY A 52 -10.88 20.93 -14.30
N MET A 53 -9.61 21.01 -13.89
CA MET A 53 -8.80 19.85 -13.48
C MET A 53 -8.65 19.79 -11.96
N ILE A 54 -8.47 18.57 -11.43
CA ILE A 54 -8.14 18.34 -10.02
C ILE A 54 -6.64 18.49 -9.80
N VAL A 55 -6.28 19.23 -8.76
CA VAL A 55 -4.91 19.36 -8.25
C VAL A 55 -4.87 18.80 -6.82
N THR A 56 -4.14 17.71 -6.61
CA THR A 56 -4.08 16.99 -5.34
C THR A 56 -2.63 16.80 -4.92
N PRO A 57 -2.32 16.58 -3.62
CA PRO A 57 -1.10 15.90 -3.23
C PRO A 57 -0.89 14.67 -4.10
N GLY A 58 0.36 14.44 -4.49
CA GLY A 58 0.72 13.30 -5.33
C GLY A 58 0.20 12.00 -4.71
N LEU A 59 -0.43 11.16 -5.54
CA LEU A 59 -1.09 9.97 -5.05
C LEU A 59 -0.06 9.00 -4.43
N ILE A 60 -0.53 8.26 -3.43
CA ILE A 60 0.24 7.22 -2.74
C ILE A 60 -0.43 5.88 -3.05
N ASP A 61 0.27 5.02 -3.78
CA ASP A 61 -0.18 3.64 -3.94
C ASP A 61 0.39 2.78 -2.81
N TYR A 62 -0.45 2.48 -1.82
CA TYR A 62 -0.02 1.84 -0.58
C TYR A 62 0.25 0.33 -0.72
N HIS A 63 -0.02 -0.26 -1.88
CA HIS A 63 0.17 -1.68 -2.10
C HIS A 63 0.51 -1.92 -3.57
N ALA A 64 1.78 -2.20 -3.84
CA ALA A 64 2.23 -2.66 -5.14
C ALA A 64 3.47 -3.55 -4.99
N HIS A 65 3.86 -4.21 -6.07
CA HIS A 65 5.06 -5.03 -6.13
C HIS A 65 6.06 -4.38 -7.09
N VAL A 66 7.13 -3.78 -6.57
CA VAL A 66 8.07 -3.00 -7.37
C VAL A 66 9.50 -3.53 -7.37
N PHE A 67 9.78 -4.66 -6.72
CA PHE A 67 11.09 -5.32 -6.81
C PHE A 67 11.28 -6.05 -8.16
N TYR A 68 11.28 -5.29 -9.24
CA TYR A 68 11.35 -5.77 -10.62
C TYR A 68 12.68 -6.48 -10.93
N ASP A 69 12.66 -7.34 -11.95
CA ASP A 69 13.76 -8.22 -12.42
C ASP A 69 14.26 -9.25 -11.38
N ALA A 70 13.90 -9.13 -10.09
CA ALA A 70 14.25 -10.08 -9.03
C ALA A 70 13.05 -10.87 -8.48
N THR A 71 11.82 -10.41 -8.71
CA THR A 71 10.57 -11.06 -8.28
C THR A 71 9.61 -11.22 -9.44
N GLU A 72 8.76 -12.26 -9.43
CA GLU A 72 7.83 -12.54 -10.53
C GLU A 72 6.79 -11.42 -10.71
N GLY A 73 6.33 -10.83 -9.60
CA GLY A 73 5.32 -9.79 -9.57
C GLY A 73 5.86 -8.36 -9.79
N GLY A 74 7.17 -8.15 -9.73
CA GLY A 74 7.78 -6.82 -9.66
C GLY A 74 7.63 -5.98 -10.93
N VAL A 75 7.14 -4.74 -10.79
CA VAL A 75 7.03 -3.76 -11.88
C VAL A 75 8.02 -2.60 -11.73
N ARG A 76 8.42 -2.00 -12.85
CA ARG A 76 9.31 -0.83 -12.85
C ARG A 76 8.55 0.41 -12.36
N PRO A 77 8.82 0.95 -11.16
CA PRO A 77 8.01 2.01 -10.56
C PRO A 77 7.98 3.28 -11.41
N ASP A 78 9.12 3.72 -11.92
CA ASP A 78 9.24 4.96 -12.71
C ASP A 78 8.48 4.91 -14.05
N MET A 79 8.15 3.71 -14.55
CA MET A 79 7.39 3.53 -15.79
C MET A 79 5.88 3.59 -15.56
N TYR A 80 5.41 3.16 -14.39
CA TYR A 80 3.98 2.95 -14.13
C TYR A 80 3.38 3.90 -13.08
N MET A 81 4.18 4.49 -12.19
CA MET A 81 3.67 5.36 -11.13
C MET A 81 3.50 6.81 -11.60
N PRO A 82 4.53 7.52 -12.11
CA PRO A 82 4.40 8.94 -12.46
C PRO A 82 3.35 9.26 -13.53
N PRO A 83 3.20 8.46 -14.62
CA PRO A 83 2.15 8.70 -15.61
C PRO A 83 0.71 8.62 -15.04
N ASN A 84 0.55 7.99 -13.88
CA ASN A 84 -0.73 7.81 -13.20
C ASN A 84 -0.86 8.72 -11.97
N GLY A 85 -0.03 9.76 -11.85
CA GLY A 85 -0.06 10.72 -10.74
C GLY A 85 0.41 10.14 -9.40
N VAL A 86 0.98 8.93 -9.40
CA VAL A 86 1.51 8.28 -8.19
C VAL A 86 2.95 8.73 -7.97
N THR A 87 3.18 9.42 -6.85
CA THR A 87 4.48 9.99 -6.48
C THR A 87 5.19 9.18 -5.40
N THR A 88 4.41 8.39 -4.64
CA THR A 88 4.91 7.49 -3.62
C THR A 88 4.26 6.13 -3.78
N VAL A 89 5.04 5.05 -3.63
CA VAL A 89 4.54 3.69 -3.61
C VAL A 89 5.06 2.96 -2.38
N VAL A 90 4.26 2.06 -1.83
CA VAL A 90 4.67 1.14 -0.76
C VAL A 90 4.73 -0.27 -1.34
N ASP A 91 5.93 -0.83 -1.40
CA ASP A 91 6.14 -2.22 -1.80
C ASP A 91 5.56 -3.17 -0.74
N ALA A 92 4.66 -4.05 -1.15
CA ALA A 92 3.89 -4.92 -0.26
C ALA A 92 4.61 -6.23 0.08
N GLY A 93 5.91 -6.15 0.41
CA GLY A 93 6.70 -7.29 0.85
C GLY A 93 7.21 -8.16 -0.29
N SER A 94 7.66 -7.55 -1.39
CA SER A 94 8.30 -8.28 -2.48
C SER A 94 9.67 -8.85 -2.06
N ALA A 95 10.37 -8.16 -1.14
CA ALA A 95 11.67 -8.56 -0.62
C ALA A 95 11.59 -9.04 0.84
N GLY A 96 12.44 -10.03 1.16
CA GLY A 96 12.64 -10.58 2.50
C GLY A 96 14.08 -10.38 2.97
N THR A 97 14.46 -11.06 4.07
CA THR A 97 15.77 -10.87 4.70
C THR A 97 16.96 -11.25 3.80
N ALA A 98 16.77 -12.12 2.82
CA ALA A 98 17.85 -12.57 1.94
C ALA A 98 18.17 -11.59 0.80
N ASN A 99 17.22 -10.71 0.42
CA ASN A 99 17.34 -9.89 -0.78
C ASN A 99 16.94 -8.42 -0.60
N PHE A 100 16.60 -7.96 0.62
CA PHE A 100 16.23 -6.57 0.85
C PHE A 100 17.35 -5.57 0.52
N ASP A 101 18.62 -5.88 0.83
CA ASP A 101 19.76 -5.02 0.43
C ASP A 101 19.83 -4.81 -1.09
N ALA A 102 19.55 -5.87 -1.86
CA ALA A 102 19.50 -5.78 -3.31
C ALA A 102 18.33 -4.88 -3.74
N PHE A 103 17.13 -5.11 -3.21
CA PHE A 103 15.96 -4.27 -3.49
C PHE A 103 16.22 -2.79 -3.20
N TYR A 104 16.82 -2.51 -2.05
CA TYR A 104 17.18 -1.15 -1.64
C TYR A 104 18.13 -0.49 -2.66
N ARG A 105 19.19 -1.18 -3.05
CA ARG A 105 20.23 -0.62 -3.94
C ARG A 105 19.79 -0.51 -5.39
N THR A 106 19.11 -1.53 -5.92
CA THR A 106 18.82 -1.62 -7.35
C THR A 106 17.50 -0.97 -7.74
N VAL A 107 16.55 -0.83 -6.81
CA VAL A 107 15.23 -0.25 -7.08
C VAL A 107 14.97 0.99 -6.25
N ILE A 108 15.02 0.90 -4.91
CA ILE A 108 14.59 2.01 -4.04
C ILE A 108 15.46 3.24 -4.24
N CYS A 109 16.79 3.09 -4.23
CA CYS A 109 17.72 4.20 -4.45
C CYS A 109 17.76 4.69 -5.90
N ALA A 110 17.38 3.85 -6.86
CA ALA A 110 17.47 4.16 -8.28
C ALA A 110 16.21 4.85 -8.83
N SER A 111 15.09 4.79 -8.11
CA SER A 111 13.79 5.28 -8.55
C SER A 111 13.63 6.79 -8.28
N LYS A 112 12.92 7.47 -9.20
CA LYS A 112 12.44 8.84 -9.00
C LYS A 112 11.19 8.89 -8.12
N VAL A 113 10.41 7.81 -8.13
CA VAL A 113 9.24 7.63 -7.25
C VAL A 113 9.75 7.37 -5.84
N ARG A 114 9.07 7.94 -4.83
CA ARG A 114 9.41 7.62 -3.44
C ARG A 114 8.93 6.21 -3.13
N ILE A 115 9.84 5.32 -2.76
CA ILE A 115 9.49 3.94 -2.40
C ILE A 115 9.64 3.74 -0.89
N LYS A 116 8.57 3.25 -0.26
CA LYS A 116 8.58 2.61 1.05
C LYS A 116 8.36 1.12 0.86
N ALA A 117 8.57 0.31 1.89
CA ALA A 117 8.38 -1.13 1.77
C ALA A 117 7.93 -1.76 3.09
N PHE A 118 7.11 -2.80 3.01
CA PHE A 118 7.06 -3.82 4.04
C PHE A 118 8.15 -4.86 3.77
N LEU A 119 8.70 -5.45 4.83
CA LEU A 119 9.61 -6.59 4.74
C LEU A 119 8.79 -7.87 4.92
N THR A 120 8.76 -8.76 3.92
CA THR A 120 8.14 -10.07 4.15
C THR A 120 8.99 -10.92 5.08
N VAL A 121 8.34 -11.69 5.95
CA VAL A 121 9.04 -12.60 6.88
C VAL A 121 9.60 -13.85 6.18
N SER A 122 9.14 -14.14 4.96
CA SER A 122 9.74 -15.13 4.05
C SER A 122 11.13 -14.65 3.60
N PRO A 123 12.25 -15.32 3.95
CA PRO A 123 13.59 -14.85 3.59
C PRO A 123 13.82 -14.56 2.10
N PRO A 124 13.40 -15.42 1.15
CA PRO A 124 13.58 -15.13 -0.28
C PRO A 124 12.60 -14.07 -0.80
N GLY A 125 11.58 -13.68 -0.04
CA GLY A 125 10.50 -12.86 -0.54
C GLY A 125 9.73 -13.51 -1.69
N GLN A 126 9.30 -12.70 -2.65
CA GLN A 126 8.41 -13.11 -3.75
C GLN A 126 9.18 -13.48 -5.02
N THR A 127 10.32 -14.16 -4.88
CA THR A 127 11.13 -14.64 -6.01
C THR A 127 10.45 -15.75 -6.80
N TRP A 128 9.47 -16.43 -6.20
CA TRP A 128 8.71 -17.52 -6.78
C TRP A 128 7.24 -17.45 -6.35
N SER A 129 6.37 -18.13 -7.09
CA SER A 129 4.91 -18.15 -6.88
C SER A 129 4.44 -18.58 -5.48
N GLN A 130 5.21 -19.41 -4.78
CA GLN A 130 4.95 -19.82 -3.39
C GLN A 130 6.00 -19.22 -2.46
N GLU A 131 5.55 -18.46 -1.48
CA GLU A 131 6.42 -17.91 -0.43
C GLU A 131 6.60 -18.92 0.69
N ASN A 132 7.82 -19.02 1.22
CA ASN A 132 8.11 -19.91 2.35
C ASN A 132 7.89 -19.16 3.66
N TYR A 133 6.83 -19.55 4.39
CA TYR A 133 6.48 -19.01 5.70
C TYR A 133 6.70 -20.01 6.83
N ASP A 134 7.57 -20.99 6.63
CA ASP A 134 8.04 -21.86 7.71
C ASP A 134 8.59 -21.01 8.87
N PRO A 135 8.00 -21.10 10.08
CA PRO A 135 8.43 -20.34 11.24
C PRO A 135 9.92 -20.52 11.56
N ASP A 136 10.50 -21.68 11.28
CA ASP A 136 11.90 -21.97 11.58
C ASP A 136 12.87 -21.19 10.65
N ASN A 137 12.36 -20.70 9.51
CA ASN A 137 13.13 -19.87 8.58
C ASN A 137 12.98 -18.35 8.86
N ILE A 138 12.15 -17.94 9.82
CA ILE A 138 12.00 -16.52 10.18
C ILE A 138 13.25 -16.05 10.94
N ASP A 139 14.13 -15.35 10.23
CA ASP A 139 15.39 -14.82 10.81
C ASP A 139 15.16 -13.49 11.53
N GLU A 140 14.68 -13.56 12.78
CA GLU A 140 14.44 -12.39 13.64
C GLU A 140 15.66 -11.47 13.73
N ASN A 141 16.86 -12.03 13.93
CA ASN A 141 18.08 -11.26 14.06
C ASN A 141 18.36 -10.40 12.82
N LYS A 142 18.19 -10.97 11.62
CA LYS A 142 18.31 -10.21 10.37
C LYS A 142 17.19 -9.21 10.19
N ILE A 143 15.94 -9.53 10.55
CA ILE A 143 14.83 -8.57 10.53
C ILE A 143 15.20 -7.35 11.39
N HIS A 144 15.65 -7.54 12.63
CA HIS A 144 16.08 -6.45 13.50
C HIS A 144 17.25 -5.65 12.92
N ALA A 145 18.22 -6.31 12.29
CA ALA A 145 19.33 -5.64 11.61
C ALA A 145 18.83 -4.74 10.46
N LEU A 146 17.95 -5.25 9.60
CA LEU A 146 17.38 -4.50 8.48
C LEU A 146 16.52 -3.33 8.95
N PHE A 147 15.70 -3.49 9.99
CA PHE A 147 14.93 -2.37 10.56
C PHE A 147 15.80 -1.29 11.18
N ARG A 148 16.97 -1.64 11.76
CA ARG A 148 17.95 -0.65 12.22
C ARG A 148 18.57 0.11 11.04
N GLN A 149 18.94 -0.59 9.98
CA GLN A 149 19.63 -0.03 8.81
C GLN A 149 18.70 0.78 7.90
N TYR A 150 17.46 0.34 7.73
CA TYR A 150 16.50 0.85 6.74
C TYR A 150 15.23 1.42 7.36
N ARG A 151 15.30 1.92 8.59
CA ARG A 151 14.15 2.44 9.37
C ARG A 151 13.32 3.50 8.63
N ASN A 152 13.95 4.28 7.76
CA ASN A 152 13.27 5.31 6.97
C ASN A 152 12.49 4.75 5.78
N VAL A 153 12.73 3.49 5.38
CA VAL A 153 12.09 2.84 4.23
C VAL A 153 11.09 1.79 4.70
N LEU A 154 11.51 0.94 5.64
CA LEU A 154 10.70 -0.15 6.17
C LEU A 154 9.53 0.37 7.02
N GLN A 155 8.31 0.04 6.61
CA GLN A 155 7.07 0.45 7.28
C GLN A 155 6.51 -0.62 8.23
N GLY A 156 6.92 -1.88 8.09
CA GLY A 156 6.40 -2.99 8.88
C GLY A 156 6.76 -4.34 8.30
N LEU A 157 6.22 -5.39 8.90
CA LEU A 157 6.35 -6.77 8.39
C LEU A 157 5.19 -7.14 7.46
N LYS A 158 5.44 -8.03 6.52
CA LYS A 158 4.44 -8.59 5.61
C LYS A 158 4.41 -10.12 5.73
N LEU A 159 3.23 -10.68 5.62
CA LEU A 159 3.04 -12.08 5.26
C LEU A 159 1.69 -12.32 4.58
N LYS A 160 1.56 -13.47 3.93
CA LYS A 160 0.30 -13.99 3.42
C LYS A 160 -0.27 -14.99 4.43
N VAL A 161 -1.43 -14.66 4.97
CA VAL A 161 -2.15 -15.53 5.91
C VAL A 161 -3.26 -16.27 5.15
N GLN A 162 -2.88 -16.86 4.01
CA GLN A 162 -3.78 -17.60 3.13
C GLN A 162 -3.49 -19.10 3.19
N THR A 163 -4.52 -19.91 2.99
CA THR A 163 -4.44 -21.37 3.10
C THR A 163 -3.33 -21.95 2.21
N GLU A 164 -3.20 -21.45 0.99
CA GLU A 164 -2.21 -21.92 0.02
C GLU A 164 -0.74 -21.75 0.46
N ASP A 165 -0.46 -20.83 1.39
CA ASP A 165 0.90 -20.46 1.79
C ASP A 165 1.26 -20.97 3.20
N ILE A 166 0.28 -21.08 4.10
CA ILE A 166 0.55 -21.34 5.53
C ILE A 166 -0.27 -22.48 6.14
N ALA A 167 -1.06 -23.23 5.37
CA ALA A 167 -1.92 -24.29 5.91
C ALA A 167 -1.18 -25.29 6.81
N GLU A 168 0.03 -25.70 6.44
CA GLU A 168 0.83 -26.65 7.22
C GLU A 168 1.32 -26.09 8.57
N TYR A 169 1.43 -24.76 8.69
CA TYR A 169 1.91 -24.09 9.91
C TYR A 169 0.78 -23.48 10.75
N GLY A 170 -0.43 -23.39 10.21
CA GLY A 170 -1.55 -22.67 10.83
C GLY A 170 -1.17 -21.22 11.11
N LEU A 171 -1.53 -20.71 12.29
CA LEU A 171 -1.27 -19.32 12.69
C LEU A 171 0.11 -19.06 13.28
N LYS A 172 1.00 -20.06 13.35
CA LYS A 172 2.34 -19.89 13.94
C LYS A 172 3.15 -18.78 13.26
N PRO A 173 3.22 -18.68 11.90
CA PRO A 173 3.98 -17.62 11.24
C PRO A 173 3.45 -16.23 11.59
N LEU A 174 2.12 -16.06 11.67
CA LEU A 174 1.48 -14.80 12.06
C LEU A 174 1.79 -14.44 13.51
N THR A 175 1.65 -15.38 14.43
CA THR A 175 1.88 -15.15 15.86
C THR A 175 3.32 -14.72 16.11
N GLU A 176 4.28 -15.37 15.45
CA GLU A 176 5.69 -15.02 15.53
C GLU A 176 5.99 -13.65 14.91
N SER A 177 5.39 -13.37 13.74
CA SER A 177 5.50 -12.06 13.09
C SER A 177 4.96 -10.93 13.97
N LEU A 178 3.82 -11.13 14.65
CA LEU A 178 3.23 -10.15 15.57
C LEU A 178 4.12 -9.91 16.79
N ARG A 179 4.79 -10.96 17.31
CA ARG A 179 5.77 -10.84 18.40
C ARG A 179 6.96 -9.99 17.97
N ILE A 180 7.60 -10.34 16.86
CA ILE A 180 8.76 -9.59 16.33
C ILE A 180 8.36 -8.13 16.03
N ALA A 181 7.19 -7.92 15.42
CA ALA A 181 6.67 -6.58 15.13
C ALA A 181 6.40 -5.76 16.40
N ASN A 182 6.01 -6.41 17.50
CA ASN A 182 5.87 -5.75 18.81
C ASN A 182 7.23 -5.21 19.30
N ASP A 183 8.27 -6.03 19.20
CA ASP A 183 9.63 -5.68 19.63
C ASP A 183 10.21 -4.54 18.78
N LEU A 184 9.88 -4.52 17.48
CA LEU A 184 10.25 -3.47 16.54
C LEU A 184 9.39 -2.21 16.62
N ARG A 185 8.22 -2.29 17.29
CA ARG A 185 7.18 -1.24 17.32
C ARG A 185 6.73 -0.85 15.92
N CYS A 186 6.50 -1.83 15.06
CA CYS A 186 6.01 -1.64 13.70
C CYS A 186 4.72 -2.46 13.48
N PRO A 187 3.90 -2.08 12.47
CA PRO A 187 2.73 -2.85 12.10
C PRO A 187 3.07 -4.12 11.31
N VAL A 188 2.12 -5.05 11.28
CA VAL A 188 2.09 -6.20 10.37
C VAL A 188 1.00 -6.00 9.33
N ALA A 189 1.35 -6.10 8.05
CA ALA A 189 0.41 -6.11 6.94
C ALA A 189 0.16 -7.55 6.45
N ILE A 190 -1.05 -8.05 6.65
CA ILE A 190 -1.43 -9.40 6.23
C ILE A 190 -2.16 -9.37 4.89
N HIS A 191 -1.81 -10.30 4.01
CA HIS A 191 -2.67 -10.65 2.87
C HIS A 191 -3.67 -11.69 3.37
N SER A 192 -4.96 -11.44 3.18
CA SER A 192 -6.03 -12.17 3.87
C SER A 192 -6.95 -13.00 2.97
N THR A 193 -6.70 -13.07 1.65
CA THR A 193 -7.53 -13.89 0.74
C THR A 193 -7.52 -15.35 1.15
N HIS A 194 -8.67 -16.03 1.17
CA HIS A 194 -8.77 -17.45 1.52
C HIS A 194 -8.02 -17.81 2.81
N PRO A 195 -8.34 -17.13 3.93
CA PRO A 195 -7.55 -17.22 5.13
C PRO A 195 -7.57 -18.64 5.70
N VAL A 196 -6.45 -19.05 6.31
CA VAL A 196 -6.28 -20.41 6.89
C VAL A 196 -7.22 -20.66 8.09
N VAL A 197 -7.72 -19.60 8.71
CA VAL A 197 -8.70 -19.61 9.80
C VAL A 197 -9.88 -18.68 9.45
N PRO A 198 -11.03 -18.78 10.13
CA PRO A 198 -12.13 -17.84 9.94
C PRO A 198 -11.69 -16.38 10.09
N MET A 199 -12.22 -15.49 9.26
CA MET A 199 -11.87 -14.07 9.24
C MET A 199 -12.07 -13.40 10.62
N LYS A 200 -13.13 -13.78 11.34
CA LYS A 200 -13.40 -13.31 12.71
C LYS A 200 -12.27 -13.64 13.70
N GLU A 201 -11.62 -14.79 13.56
CA GLU A 201 -10.49 -15.20 14.38
C GLU A 201 -9.25 -14.41 13.98
N LEU A 202 -9.00 -14.32 12.67
CA LEU A 202 -7.86 -13.61 12.11
C LEU A 202 -7.82 -12.13 12.53
N VAL A 203 -8.91 -11.39 12.36
CA VAL A 203 -8.98 -9.96 12.70
C VAL A 203 -8.88 -9.70 14.20
N SER A 204 -9.23 -10.69 15.03
CA SER A 204 -9.17 -10.58 16.48
C SER A 204 -7.73 -10.62 17.03
N LEU A 205 -6.80 -11.19 16.27
CA LEU A 205 -5.37 -11.24 16.61
C LEU A 205 -4.64 -9.92 16.32
N LEU A 206 -5.21 -9.10 15.44
CA LEU A 206 -4.58 -7.87 14.97
C LEU A 206 -4.73 -6.70 15.95
N ARG A 207 -3.70 -5.88 16.01
CA ARG A 207 -3.55 -4.75 16.91
C ARG A 207 -3.74 -3.44 16.15
N ARG A 208 -3.79 -2.34 16.90
CA ARG A 208 -3.79 -0.99 16.33
C ARG A 208 -2.62 -0.81 15.37
N GLY A 209 -2.92 -0.37 14.15
CA GLY A 209 -1.96 -0.11 13.09
C GLY A 209 -1.62 -1.32 12.22
N ASP A 210 -1.94 -2.55 12.64
CA ASP A 210 -1.84 -3.72 11.77
C ASP A 210 -2.84 -3.57 10.60
N ILE A 211 -2.47 -4.10 9.43
CA ILE A 211 -3.19 -3.86 8.17
C ILE A 211 -3.73 -5.18 7.61
N ILE A 212 -5.01 -5.19 7.27
CA ILE A 212 -5.63 -6.21 6.44
C ILE A 212 -5.62 -5.72 5.00
N ALA A 213 -4.75 -6.29 4.18
CA ALA A 213 -4.81 -6.12 2.74
C ALA A 213 -5.86 -7.06 2.13
N HIS A 214 -6.40 -6.63 1.00
CA HIS A 214 -7.45 -7.32 0.24
C HIS A 214 -8.75 -7.46 1.02
N ALA A 215 -9.09 -6.45 1.84
CA ALA A 215 -10.22 -6.51 2.77
C ALA A 215 -11.56 -6.91 2.12
N PHE A 216 -11.70 -6.70 0.81
CA PHE A 216 -12.90 -7.03 0.04
C PHE A 216 -12.72 -8.24 -0.90
N HIS A 217 -11.86 -9.19 -0.58
CA HIS A 217 -11.77 -10.46 -1.32
C HIS A 217 -13.09 -11.26 -1.24
N GLY A 218 -13.26 -12.21 -2.18
CA GLY A 218 -14.47 -13.03 -2.30
C GLY A 218 -14.28 -14.52 -2.01
N LYS A 219 -13.11 -14.94 -1.54
CA LYS A 219 -12.73 -16.35 -1.38
C LYS A 219 -12.61 -16.78 0.08
N GLY A 220 -13.19 -17.93 0.43
CA GLY A 220 -13.15 -18.50 1.78
C GLY A 220 -13.94 -17.68 2.80
N SER A 221 -13.43 -17.57 4.02
CA SER A 221 -14.00 -16.71 5.05
C SER A 221 -13.71 -15.24 4.73
N THR A 222 -14.75 -14.47 4.39
CA THR A 222 -14.63 -13.03 4.07
C THR A 222 -14.97 -12.16 5.28
N ILE A 223 -14.95 -10.83 5.11
CA ILE A 223 -15.40 -9.88 6.15
C ILE A 223 -16.92 -9.86 6.37
N LEU A 224 -17.68 -10.62 5.57
CA LEU A 224 -19.15 -10.65 5.61
C LEU A 224 -19.66 -11.92 6.29
N THR A 225 -20.83 -11.83 6.92
CA THR A 225 -21.66 -12.97 7.31
C THR A 225 -22.32 -13.61 6.09
N ASP A 226 -22.93 -14.78 6.26
CA ASP A 226 -23.67 -15.46 5.20
C ASP A 226 -24.87 -14.63 4.71
N GLU A 227 -25.46 -13.80 5.59
CA GLU A 227 -26.53 -12.84 5.26
C GLU A 227 -26.01 -11.58 4.54
N GLY A 228 -24.69 -11.41 4.44
CA GLY A 228 -24.05 -10.28 3.78
C GLY A 228 -23.89 -9.02 4.64
N ALA A 229 -24.05 -9.12 5.96
CA ALA A 229 -23.68 -8.06 6.90
C ALA A 229 -22.18 -8.10 7.18
N VAL A 230 -21.58 -6.98 7.58
CA VAL A 230 -20.17 -6.97 8.01
C VAL A 230 -20.06 -7.61 9.40
N LEU A 231 -19.11 -8.54 9.57
CA LEU A 231 -18.85 -9.23 10.83
C LEU A 231 -18.62 -8.25 11.99
N ALA A 232 -19.13 -8.58 13.17
CA ALA A 232 -18.97 -7.74 14.36
C ALA A 232 -17.49 -7.60 14.74
N GLU A 233 -16.71 -8.67 14.63
CA GLU A 233 -15.29 -8.71 14.93
C GLU A 233 -14.48 -7.83 13.98
N VAL A 234 -14.91 -7.70 12.72
CA VAL A 234 -14.29 -6.78 11.74
C VAL A 234 -14.52 -5.33 12.15
N ARG A 235 -15.72 -4.98 12.64
CA ARG A 235 -16.00 -3.65 13.18
C ARG A 235 -15.20 -3.37 14.44
N GLN A 236 -15.17 -4.32 15.37
CA GLN A 236 -14.37 -4.21 16.60
C GLN A 236 -12.87 -4.08 16.30
N ALA A 237 -12.37 -4.76 15.26
CA ALA A 237 -10.99 -4.61 14.80
C ALA A 237 -10.72 -3.20 14.29
N ARG A 238 -11.62 -2.64 13.47
CA ARG A 238 -11.52 -1.23 13.04
C ARG A 238 -11.54 -0.27 14.24
N GLU A 239 -12.47 -0.44 15.19
CA GLU A 239 -12.55 0.39 16.39
C GLU A 239 -11.27 0.33 17.23
N ARG A 240 -10.63 -0.84 17.29
CA ARG A 240 -9.31 -1.05 17.91
C ARG A 240 -8.17 -0.38 17.13
N GLY A 241 -8.41 0.02 15.89
CA GLY A 241 -7.47 0.73 15.01
C GLY A 241 -6.74 -0.16 14.01
N VAL A 242 -7.28 -1.33 13.69
CA VAL A 242 -6.83 -2.15 12.54
C VAL A 242 -7.22 -1.42 11.25
N ILE A 243 -6.31 -1.39 10.29
CA ILE A 243 -6.47 -0.66 9.02
C ILE A 243 -6.90 -1.65 7.94
N PHE A 244 -7.92 -1.30 7.16
CA PHE A 244 -8.43 -2.14 6.07
C PHE A 244 -8.05 -1.52 4.72
N ASP A 245 -7.18 -2.20 4.01
CA ASP A 245 -6.73 -1.82 2.67
C ASP A 245 -7.46 -2.66 1.60
N ALA A 246 -8.04 -1.97 0.62
CA ALA A 246 -8.78 -2.61 -0.46
C ALA A 246 -7.88 -3.50 -1.34
N ALA A 247 -6.63 -3.08 -1.58
CA ALA A 247 -5.61 -3.76 -2.38
C ALA A 247 -6.19 -4.61 -3.53
N ASN A 248 -6.67 -3.97 -4.58
CA ASN A 248 -7.63 -4.64 -5.46
C ASN A 248 -7.09 -5.92 -6.12
N GLY A 249 -5.88 -5.87 -6.66
CA GLY A 249 -5.22 -7.04 -7.24
C GLY A 249 -6.02 -7.69 -8.37
N ARG A 250 -5.55 -8.82 -8.88
CA ARG A 250 -6.28 -9.57 -9.93
C ARG A 250 -7.40 -10.44 -9.34
N SER A 251 -7.07 -11.18 -8.28
CA SER A 251 -7.91 -12.26 -7.74
C SER A 251 -8.33 -11.98 -6.29
N HIS A 252 -8.03 -10.80 -5.78
CA HIS A 252 -8.09 -10.47 -4.35
C HIS A 252 -9.15 -9.41 -4.04
N PHE A 253 -9.98 -9.04 -5.00
CA PHE A 253 -11.07 -8.09 -4.82
C PHE A 253 -12.36 -8.56 -5.48
N SER A 254 -13.44 -8.50 -4.72
CA SER A 254 -14.79 -8.85 -5.14
C SER A 254 -15.67 -7.61 -5.07
N MET A 255 -16.21 -7.20 -6.23
CA MET A 255 -17.16 -6.09 -6.30
C MET A 255 -18.42 -6.37 -5.46
N ASN A 256 -18.86 -7.63 -5.38
CA ASN A 256 -19.98 -8.01 -4.53
C ASN A 256 -19.67 -7.81 -3.04
N THR A 257 -18.48 -8.21 -2.59
CA THR A 257 -18.04 -8.02 -1.20
C THR A 257 -17.94 -6.53 -0.88
N ALA A 258 -17.30 -5.75 -1.75
CA ALA A 258 -17.15 -4.30 -1.57
C ALA A 258 -18.50 -3.59 -1.51
N ARG A 259 -19.43 -3.86 -2.45
CA ARG A 259 -20.77 -3.23 -2.44
C ARG A 259 -21.55 -3.52 -1.17
N ARG A 260 -21.52 -4.77 -0.68
CA ARG A 260 -22.19 -5.15 0.57
C ARG A 260 -21.55 -4.49 1.78
N ALA A 261 -20.22 -4.47 1.86
CA ALA A 261 -19.50 -3.80 2.95
C ALA A 261 -19.83 -2.29 2.99
N ILE A 262 -19.80 -1.61 1.85
CA ILE A 262 -20.15 -0.19 1.71
C ILE A 262 -21.61 0.07 2.08
N ALA A 263 -22.55 -0.77 1.63
CA ALA A 263 -23.97 -0.67 2.01
C ALA A 263 -24.20 -0.84 3.53
N ASN A 264 -23.30 -1.56 4.20
CA ASN A 264 -23.27 -1.69 5.66
C ASN A 264 -22.47 -0.56 6.35
N GLY A 265 -22.07 0.50 5.64
CA GLY A 265 -21.30 1.62 6.20
C GLY A 265 -19.84 1.28 6.51
N PHE A 266 -19.27 0.26 5.87
CA PHE A 266 -17.87 -0.14 6.05
C PHE A 266 -17.07 0.16 4.78
N LEU A 267 -16.50 1.37 4.72
CA LEU A 267 -15.55 1.80 3.67
C LEU A 267 -14.16 1.21 3.93
N PRO A 268 -13.25 1.06 2.95
CA PRO A 268 -11.85 0.79 3.23
C PRO A 268 -11.18 2.03 3.83
N ASP A 269 -10.14 1.84 4.64
CA ASP A 269 -9.30 2.94 5.15
C ASP A 269 -8.28 3.38 4.09
N ILE A 270 -7.85 2.44 3.23
CA ILE A 270 -6.89 2.67 2.15
C ILE A 270 -7.45 2.07 0.86
N ILE A 271 -7.34 2.82 -0.23
CA ILE A 271 -7.59 2.31 -1.58
C ILE A 271 -6.23 2.18 -2.27
N SER A 272 -5.82 0.96 -2.56
CA SER A 272 -4.54 0.64 -3.23
C SER A 272 -4.73 -0.38 -4.34
N SER A 273 -3.69 -0.53 -5.18
CA SER A 273 -3.85 -1.23 -6.45
C SER A 273 -3.55 -2.72 -6.39
N ASP A 274 -2.56 -3.13 -5.59
CA ASP A 274 -1.86 -4.40 -5.76
C ASP A 274 -1.34 -4.56 -7.21
N LEU A 275 -0.65 -3.51 -7.68
CA LEU A 275 -0.04 -3.47 -9.01
C LEU A 275 1.12 -4.46 -9.07
N SER A 276 1.09 -5.33 -10.08
CA SER A 276 2.11 -6.32 -10.39
C SER A 276 2.23 -6.52 -11.90
N THR A 277 3.14 -7.39 -12.33
CA THR A 277 3.37 -7.73 -13.74
C THR A 277 2.11 -8.18 -14.49
N ILE A 278 1.17 -8.81 -13.78
CA ILE A 278 -0.08 -9.33 -14.34
C ILE A 278 -1.23 -8.31 -14.38
N THR A 279 -1.16 -7.24 -13.58
CA THR A 279 -2.23 -6.25 -13.41
C THR A 279 -1.90 -4.87 -13.98
N LYS A 280 -0.62 -4.60 -14.28
CA LYS A 280 -0.19 -3.34 -14.89
C LYS A 280 -0.85 -3.11 -16.25
N LEU A 281 -1.55 -1.98 -16.39
CA LEU A 281 -2.27 -1.60 -17.63
C LEU A 281 -3.25 -2.68 -18.13
N ALA A 282 -3.70 -3.56 -17.23
CA ALA A 282 -4.57 -4.67 -17.53
C ALA A 282 -5.71 -4.75 -16.51
N TRP A 283 -6.84 -5.27 -16.95
CA TRP A 283 -7.98 -5.52 -16.07
C TRP A 283 -7.59 -6.51 -14.94
N PRO A 284 -8.05 -6.33 -13.69
CA PRO A 284 -9.03 -5.34 -13.21
C PRO A 284 -8.43 -4.05 -12.61
N VAL A 285 -7.10 -3.96 -12.52
CA VAL A 285 -6.39 -2.90 -11.79
C VAL A 285 -6.06 -1.72 -12.67
N TYR A 286 -5.44 -1.95 -13.84
CA TYR A 286 -4.93 -0.96 -14.79
C TYR A 286 -3.93 0.05 -14.18
N ALA A 287 -4.38 0.94 -13.30
CA ALA A 287 -3.61 1.91 -12.52
C ALA A 287 -4.43 2.40 -11.31
N LEU A 288 -3.78 3.09 -10.36
CA LEU A 288 -4.49 3.62 -9.16
C LEU A 288 -5.66 4.56 -9.48
N PRO A 289 -5.58 5.53 -10.43
CA PRO A 289 -6.73 6.39 -10.75
C PRO A 289 -7.96 5.62 -11.26
N TRP A 290 -7.75 4.54 -12.04
CA TRP A 290 -8.84 3.65 -12.48
C TRP A 290 -9.55 2.97 -11.31
N ILE A 291 -8.80 2.65 -10.26
CA ILE A 291 -9.36 2.08 -9.05
C ILE A 291 -10.12 3.12 -8.22
N LEU A 292 -9.59 4.34 -8.13
CA LEU A 292 -10.22 5.44 -7.40
C LEU A 292 -11.54 5.89 -8.02
N SER A 293 -11.75 5.64 -9.33
CA SER A 293 -12.97 6.03 -10.05
C SER A 293 -14.12 5.01 -9.98
N LYS A 294 -13.99 3.96 -9.16
CA LYS A 294 -15.01 2.89 -9.03
C LYS A 294 -16.26 3.31 -8.28
#